data_AF-A0A972E7K7-F1
#
_entry.id   AF-A0A972E7K7-F1
#
_cell.length_a   1.000
_cell.length_b   1.000
_cell.length_c   1.000
_cell.angle_alpha   90.00
_cell.angle_beta   90.00
_cell.angle_gamma   90.00
#
_symmetry.space_group_name_H-M   'P 1'
#
loop_
_entity.id
_entity.type
_entity.pdbx_description
1 polymer ?
#
loop_
_entity_poly.entity_id
_entity_poly.type
_entity_poly.pdbx_seq_one_letter_code
_entity_poly.pdbx_strand_id
1 'polypeptide(L)'
;QIPFSREIYIEEEDFMENPPKKYFRLSPGAEVRLKYAYYITCREVVKDTTGKIVELRCVYDPESKGGGTPDGRRVKGTLHWVSAAHAVKAEVRLYDKLFTLRDMNMMEAGKSYKDYLNPDSCVIIQNALAEPMLSDVAPGTSYQFLRQGYFGADQDSRNGKPVFNRTVTLKDSWAKIQDKA
;
A
#
# COMPACT_ATOMS: atom_id res chain seq x y z
N GLN A 1 15.36 -8.37 -10.19
CA GLN A 1 14.54 -7.93 -11.35
C GLN A 1 13.11 -7.78 -10.86
N ILE A 2 12.38 -6.74 -11.29
CA ILE A 2 10.96 -6.54 -10.94
C ILE A 2 10.13 -7.00 -12.15
N PRO A 3 9.32 -8.07 -12.04
CA PRO A 3 8.53 -8.57 -13.15
C PRO A 3 7.35 -7.64 -13.44
N PHE A 4 7.18 -7.27 -14.71
CA PHE A 4 6.01 -6.52 -15.18
C PHE A 4 5.15 -7.43 -16.06
N SER A 5 3.83 -7.38 -15.87
CA SER A 5 2.86 -8.21 -16.58
C SER A 5 1.62 -7.40 -16.95
N ARG A 6 0.76 -7.97 -17.79
CA ARG A 6 -0.53 -7.40 -18.18
C ARG A 6 -1.41 -7.08 -16.96
N GLU A 7 -1.43 -7.99 -16.00
CA GLU A 7 -2.20 -7.85 -14.76
C GLU A 7 -1.28 -7.47 -13.60
N ILE A 8 -1.65 -6.44 -12.87
CA ILE A 8 -0.93 -5.94 -11.71
C ILE A 8 -1.93 -5.59 -10.60
N TYR A 9 -1.45 -5.56 -9.36
CA TYR A 9 -2.18 -5.01 -8.24
C TYR A 9 -1.59 -3.66 -7.83
N ILE A 10 -2.47 -2.73 -7.49
CA ILE A 10 -2.18 -1.48 -6.79
C ILE A 10 -3.04 -1.45 -5.52
N GLU A 11 -2.79 -0.50 -4.62
CA GLU A 11 -3.68 -0.33 -3.47
C GLU A 11 -5.04 0.20 -3.90
N GLU A 12 -6.10 -0.22 -3.22
CA GLU A 12 -7.45 0.30 -3.44
C GLU A 12 -7.50 1.83 -3.25
N GLU A 13 -6.77 2.35 -2.27
CA GLU A 13 -6.67 3.79 -1.99
C GLU A 13 -5.93 4.60 -3.08
N ASP A 14 -5.26 3.93 -4.02
CA ASP A 14 -4.56 4.57 -5.14
C ASP A 14 -5.46 4.92 -6.31
N PHE A 15 -6.75 4.58 -6.22
CA PHE A 15 -7.73 4.94 -7.22
C PHE A 15 -8.92 5.70 -6.63
N MET A 16 -9.43 6.69 -7.37
CA MET A 16 -10.66 7.40 -7.02
C MET A 16 -11.38 7.88 -8.28
N GLU A 17 -12.67 7.58 -8.42
CA GLU A 17 -13.46 8.01 -9.60
C GLU A 17 -13.66 9.52 -9.66
N ASN A 18 -13.95 10.13 -8.51
CA ASN A 18 -14.23 11.55 -8.37
C ASN A 18 -13.21 12.20 -7.42
N PRO A 19 -11.94 12.35 -7.86
CA PRO A 19 -10.87 12.79 -6.98
C PRO A 19 -11.01 14.28 -6.61
N PRO A 20 -10.70 14.67 -5.36
CA PRO A 20 -10.59 16.07 -5.00
C PRO A 20 -9.39 16.72 -5.69
N LYS A 21 -9.37 18.07 -5.73
CA LYS A 21 -8.17 18.80 -6.18
C LYS A 21 -6.95 18.34 -5.37
N LYS A 22 -5.78 18.30 -6.03
CA LYS A 22 -4.49 17.84 -5.47
C LYS A 22 -4.40 16.33 -5.19
N TYR A 23 -5.39 15.52 -5.56
CA TYR A 23 -5.20 14.08 -5.65
C TYR A 23 -4.29 13.74 -6.84
N PHE A 24 -3.15 13.12 -6.58
CA PHE A 24 -2.14 12.80 -7.60
C PHE A 24 -2.02 11.30 -7.86
N ARG A 25 -3.03 10.50 -7.50
CA ARG A 25 -3.07 9.06 -7.76
C ARG A 25 -3.97 8.77 -8.98
N LEU A 26 -4.33 7.52 -9.21
CA LEU A 26 -5.05 7.12 -10.42
C LEU A 26 -6.52 7.53 -10.35
N SER A 27 -7.05 8.01 -11.46
CA SER A 27 -8.48 8.33 -11.65
C SER A 27 -8.84 8.18 -13.12
N PRO A 28 -10.12 8.13 -13.50
CA PRO A 28 -10.52 8.00 -14.90
C PRO A 28 -9.85 9.06 -15.79
N GLY A 29 -9.13 8.62 -16.83
CA GLY A 29 -8.41 9.49 -17.76
C GLY A 29 -7.11 10.11 -17.22
N ALA A 30 -6.79 9.97 -15.93
CA ALA A 30 -5.53 10.48 -15.37
C ALA A 30 -4.37 9.51 -15.62
N GLU A 31 -3.19 10.08 -15.90
CA GLU A 31 -1.95 9.34 -16.10
C GLU A 31 -1.10 9.39 -14.82
N VAL A 32 -0.59 8.23 -14.40
CA VAL A 32 0.31 8.07 -13.24
C VAL A 32 1.49 7.19 -13.57
N ARG A 33 2.58 7.31 -12.81
CA ARG A 33 3.75 6.43 -12.93
C ARG A 33 3.60 5.21 -12.04
N LEU A 34 3.88 4.04 -12.57
CA LEU A 34 4.22 2.86 -11.78
C LEU A 34 5.70 2.90 -11.42
N LYS A 35 6.04 2.79 -10.13
CA LYS A 35 7.43 2.85 -9.67
C LYS A 35 8.28 1.80 -10.42
N TYR A 36 9.41 2.23 -10.97
CA TYR A 36 10.35 1.43 -11.76
C TYR A 36 9.80 0.81 -13.07
N ALA A 37 8.58 1.14 -13.46
CA ALA A 37 7.95 0.64 -14.69
C ALA A 37 7.53 1.81 -15.59
N TYR A 38 6.27 1.80 -16.03
CA TYR A 38 5.73 2.66 -17.07
C TYR A 38 4.71 3.65 -16.51
N TYR A 39 4.32 4.62 -17.32
CA TYR A 39 3.12 5.42 -17.12
C TYR A 39 1.90 4.60 -17.54
N ILE A 40 0.82 4.72 -16.77
CA ILE A 40 -0.48 4.11 -17.05
C ILE A 40 -1.58 5.15 -17.01
N THR A 41 -2.61 4.97 -17.84
CA THR A 41 -3.83 5.79 -17.85
C THR A 41 -5.05 4.88 -17.71
N CYS A 42 -5.92 5.16 -16.74
CA CYS A 42 -7.16 4.42 -16.54
C CYS A 42 -8.18 4.77 -17.63
N ARG A 43 -8.70 3.76 -18.33
CA ARG A 43 -9.68 3.91 -19.41
C ARG A 43 -11.06 3.40 -19.04
N GLU A 44 -11.15 2.34 -18.24
CA GLU A 44 -12.41 1.72 -17.84
C GLU A 44 -12.36 1.30 -16.37
N VAL A 45 -13.46 1.52 -15.65
CA VAL A 45 -13.67 1.10 -14.27
C VAL A 45 -14.72 0.01 -14.29
N VAL A 46 -14.34 -1.20 -13.92
CA VAL A 46 -15.24 -2.35 -13.88
C VAL A 46 -15.73 -2.53 -12.44
N LYS A 47 -17.04 -2.61 -12.27
CA LYS A 47 -17.71 -2.78 -10.98
C LYS A 47 -18.52 -4.06 -10.95
N ASP A 48 -18.66 -4.63 -9.77
CA ASP A 48 -19.59 -5.74 -9.54
C ASP A 48 -21.04 -5.26 -9.39
N THR A 49 -21.96 -6.18 -9.12
CA THR A 49 -23.39 -5.91 -8.95
C THR A 49 -23.71 -5.03 -7.74
N THR A 50 -22.79 -4.91 -6.78
CA THR A 50 -22.95 -4.05 -5.60
C THR A 50 -22.40 -2.64 -5.84
N GLY A 51 -21.75 -2.41 -6.99
CA GLY A 51 -21.09 -1.15 -7.32
C GLY A 51 -19.66 -1.06 -6.80
N LYS A 52 -19.10 -2.14 -6.22
CA LYS A 52 -17.70 -2.19 -5.78
C LYS A 52 -16.78 -2.31 -7.00
N ILE A 53 -15.69 -1.55 -7.00
CA ILE A 53 -14.66 -1.62 -8.05
C ILE A 53 -13.89 -2.94 -7.90
N VAL A 54 -13.82 -3.70 -8.98
CA VAL A 54 -13.14 -5.01 -9.00
C VAL A 54 -11.97 -5.08 -9.99
N GLU A 55 -11.96 -4.21 -11.02
CA GLU A 55 -10.90 -4.15 -12.01
C GLU A 55 -10.79 -2.74 -12.61
N LEU A 56 -9.56 -2.31 -12.88
CA LEU A 56 -9.26 -1.10 -13.64
C LEU A 56 -8.55 -1.48 -14.92
N ARG A 57 -9.11 -1.12 -16.08
CA ARG A 57 -8.45 -1.35 -17.36
C ARG A 57 -7.70 -0.11 -17.77
N CYS A 58 -6.39 -0.27 -17.84
CA CYS A 58 -5.48 0.80 -18.16
C CYS A 58 -4.77 0.52 -19.49
N VAL A 59 -4.34 1.61 -20.15
CA VAL A 59 -3.31 1.55 -21.18
C VAL A 59 -2.00 2.00 -20.55
N TYR A 60 -0.87 1.46 -21.01
CA TYR A 60 0.45 1.90 -20.59
C TYR A 60 1.22 2.48 -21.78
N ASP A 61 2.17 3.37 -21.49
CA ASP A 61 3.10 3.91 -22.48
C ASP A 61 4.42 3.12 -22.48
N PRO A 62 4.75 2.35 -23.54
CA PRO A 62 5.99 1.59 -23.62
C PRO A 62 7.28 2.44 -23.60
N GLU A 63 7.20 3.69 -24.05
CA GLU A 63 8.35 4.62 -24.12
C GLU A 63 8.62 5.33 -22.79
N SER A 64 7.75 5.13 -21.80
CA SER A 64 7.83 5.80 -20.49
C SER A 64 8.66 5.06 -19.43
N LYS A 65 9.30 3.93 -19.79
CA LYS A 65 9.98 3.05 -18.83
C LYS A 65 11.02 3.81 -18.02
N GLY A 66 10.96 3.69 -16.70
CA GLY A 66 11.89 4.40 -15.81
C GLY A 66 11.51 5.87 -15.55
N GLY A 67 10.35 6.31 -16.05
CA GLY A 67 9.69 7.57 -15.71
C GLY A 67 10.22 8.80 -16.42
N GLY A 68 10.66 8.63 -17.67
CA GLY A 68 10.82 9.71 -18.63
C GLY A 68 10.21 9.27 -19.95
N THR A 69 9.71 10.23 -20.73
CA THR A 69 9.10 10.00 -22.05
C THR A 69 9.79 10.88 -23.10
N PRO A 70 9.79 10.49 -24.39
CA PRO A 70 10.40 11.28 -25.46
C PRO A 70 9.79 12.69 -25.61
N ASP A 71 8.50 12.83 -25.32
CA ASP A 71 7.77 14.10 -25.35
C ASP A 71 8.01 14.99 -24.12
N GLY A 72 8.80 14.52 -23.15
CA GLY A 72 9.15 15.27 -21.93
C GLY A 72 8.01 15.42 -20.91
N ARG A 73 6.86 14.76 -21.10
CA ARG A 73 5.72 14.89 -20.18
C ARG A 73 6.04 14.31 -18.79
N ARG A 74 5.51 14.97 -17.77
CA ARG A 74 5.72 14.60 -16.36
C ARG A 74 4.38 14.32 -15.69
N VAL A 75 4.30 13.17 -15.03
CA VAL A 75 3.16 12.81 -14.19
C VAL A 75 3.44 13.18 -12.74
N LYS A 76 2.40 13.57 -12.00
CA LYS A 76 2.52 14.04 -10.61
C LYS A 76 2.56 12.88 -9.60
N GLY A 77 1.95 11.74 -9.97
CA GLY A 77 1.81 10.56 -9.12
C GLY A 77 2.82 9.48 -9.41
N THR A 78 3.28 8.79 -8.37
CA THR A 78 3.97 7.51 -8.50
C THR A 78 3.38 6.50 -7.53
N LEU A 79 2.88 5.38 -8.05
CA LEU A 79 2.30 4.28 -7.29
C LEU A 79 3.32 3.15 -7.15
N HIS A 80 3.25 2.43 -6.03
CA HIS A 80 3.81 1.08 -5.96
C HIS A 80 2.78 0.10 -6.53
N TRP A 81 3.24 -1.09 -6.88
CA TRP A 81 2.45 -2.11 -7.54
C TRP A 81 3.18 -3.45 -7.44
N VAL A 82 2.48 -4.55 -7.71
CA VAL A 82 3.07 -5.88 -7.86
C VAL A 82 2.46 -6.60 -9.06
N SER A 83 3.23 -7.46 -9.72
CA SER A 83 2.73 -8.29 -10.82
C SER A 83 1.81 -9.39 -10.30
N ALA A 84 0.58 -9.49 -10.83
CA ALA A 84 -0.38 -10.50 -10.38
C ALA A 84 0.13 -11.94 -10.58
N ALA A 85 0.82 -12.20 -11.68
CA ALA A 85 1.33 -13.52 -12.02
C ALA A 85 2.55 -13.97 -11.20
N HIS A 86 3.26 -13.01 -10.57
CA HIS A 86 4.54 -13.29 -9.87
C HIS A 86 4.51 -12.90 -8.40
N ALA A 87 3.49 -12.16 -7.94
CA ALA A 87 3.37 -11.77 -6.56
C ALA A 87 3.25 -12.99 -5.66
N VAL A 88 3.85 -12.89 -4.48
CA VAL A 88 3.77 -13.91 -3.44
C VAL A 88 2.87 -13.43 -2.32
N LYS A 89 2.12 -14.36 -1.74
CA LYS A 89 1.27 -14.05 -0.60
C LYS A 89 2.12 -13.92 0.66
N ALA A 90 1.86 -12.87 1.41
CA ALA A 90 2.52 -12.59 2.68
C ALA A 90 1.47 -12.31 3.76
N GLU A 91 1.79 -12.70 4.99
CA GLU A 91 1.09 -12.16 6.16
C GLU A 91 1.75 -10.83 6.54
N VAL A 92 0.94 -9.79 6.70
CA VAL A 92 1.43 -8.47 7.12
C VAL A 92 0.71 -8.07 8.40
N ARG A 93 1.47 -7.87 9.47
CA ARG A 93 0.98 -7.44 10.79
C ARG A 93 1.22 -5.93 10.92
N LEU A 94 0.13 -5.18 10.86
CA LEU A 94 0.12 -3.73 11.00
C LEU A 94 -0.02 -3.38 12.48
N TYR A 95 1.11 -3.11 13.13
CA TYR A 95 1.10 -2.63 14.50
C TYR A 95 0.76 -1.14 14.57
N ASP A 96 0.08 -0.78 15.67
CA ASP A 96 -0.16 0.57 16.16
C ASP A 96 0.03 0.60 17.69
N LYS A 97 -0.27 1.72 18.33
CA LYS A 97 -0.19 1.89 19.78
C LYS A 97 -1.02 0.84 20.49
N LEU A 98 -0.45 0.21 21.52
CA LEU A 98 -1.13 -0.78 22.34
C LEU A 98 -2.26 -0.18 23.18
N PHE A 99 -2.15 1.09 23.58
CA PHE A 99 -3.12 1.76 24.41
C PHE A 99 -3.76 2.94 23.67
N THR A 100 -5.04 3.18 23.97
CA THR A 100 -5.80 4.33 23.44
C THR A 100 -5.46 5.63 24.16
N LEU A 101 -5.04 5.55 25.43
CA LEU A 101 -4.51 6.71 26.16
C LEU A 101 -3.09 7.04 25.74
N ARG A 102 -2.83 8.33 25.57
CA ARG A 102 -1.49 8.85 25.33
C ARG A 102 -0.59 8.73 26.56
N ASP A 103 -1.17 8.89 27.75
CA ASP A 103 -0.50 8.75 29.04
C ASP A 103 -1.37 7.89 29.96
N MET A 104 -0.88 6.69 30.30
CA MET A 104 -1.60 5.75 31.16
C MET A 104 -1.72 6.24 32.61
N ASN A 105 -0.94 7.26 33.02
CA ASN A 105 -1.12 7.90 34.34
C ASN A 105 -2.42 8.72 34.42
N MET A 106 -3.06 9.02 33.28
CA MET A 106 -4.35 9.70 33.22
C MET A 106 -5.55 8.73 33.29
N MET A 107 -5.29 7.46 33.58
CA MET A 107 -6.33 6.44 33.74
C MET A 107 -7.32 6.84 34.84
N GLU A 108 -8.62 6.68 34.56
CA GLU A 108 -9.68 7.02 35.50
C GLU A 108 -9.70 6.07 36.70
N ALA A 109 -10.04 6.60 37.89
CA ALA A 109 -10.18 5.78 39.09
C ALA A 109 -11.26 4.70 38.90
N GLY A 110 -10.95 3.47 39.30
CA GLY A 110 -11.85 2.32 39.13
C GLY A 110 -11.81 1.66 37.75
N LYS A 111 -11.04 2.18 36.80
CA LYS A 111 -10.74 1.51 35.52
C LYS A 111 -9.47 0.66 35.61
N SER A 112 -9.36 -0.29 34.70
CA SER A 112 -8.18 -1.14 34.50
C SER A 112 -7.45 -0.76 33.21
N TYR A 113 -6.15 -1.04 33.12
CA TYR A 113 -5.38 -0.85 31.88
C TYR A 113 -6.01 -1.58 30.68
N LYS A 114 -6.73 -2.69 30.94
CA LYS A 114 -7.43 -3.48 29.93
C LYS A 114 -8.53 -2.70 29.23
N ASP A 115 -9.15 -1.74 29.92
CA ASP A 115 -10.21 -0.88 29.37
C ASP A 115 -9.67 0.09 28.31
N TYR A 116 -8.35 0.29 28.28
CA TYR A 116 -7.67 1.19 27.35
C TYR A 116 -6.79 0.45 26.34
N LEU A 117 -6.91 -0.88 26.22
CA LEU A 117 -6.26 -1.62 25.13
C LEU A 117 -6.86 -1.20 23.80
N ASN A 118 -6.00 -0.87 22.84
CA ASN A 118 -6.41 -0.57 21.48
C ASN A 118 -6.73 -1.89 20.75
N PRO A 119 -8.00 -2.13 20.36
CA PRO A 119 -8.36 -3.34 19.61
C PRO A 119 -7.67 -3.39 18.24
N ASP A 120 -7.31 -2.23 17.68
CA ASP A 120 -6.63 -2.08 16.40
C ASP A 120 -5.10 -1.99 16.55
N SER A 121 -4.56 -2.31 17.75
CA SER A 121 -3.11 -2.30 18.02
C SER A 121 -2.31 -3.27 17.13
N CYS A 122 -2.98 -4.28 16.57
CA CYS A 122 -2.42 -5.18 15.58
C CYS A 122 -3.52 -5.64 14.61
N VAL A 123 -3.44 -5.19 13.35
CA VAL A 123 -4.31 -5.66 12.27
C VAL A 123 -3.52 -6.62 11.38
N ILE A 124 -4.04 -7.83 11.18
CA ILE A 124 -3.38 -8.87 10.38
C ILE A 124 -4.00 -8.92 8.99
N ILE A 125 -3.18 -8.71 7.96
CA ILE A 125 -3.52 -8.90 6.55
C ILE A 125 -2.92 -10.24 6.10
N GLN A 126 -3.76 -11.28 5.99
CA GLN A 126 -3.28 -12.64 5.72
C GLN A 126 -2.82 -12.89 4.27
N ASN A 127 -3.36 -12.14 3.32
CA ASN A 127 -3.14 -12.36 1.88
C ASN A 127 -2.61 -11.09 1.20
N ALA A 128 -1.73 -10.35 1.88
CA ALA A 128 -1.03 -9.24 1.23
C ALA A 128 -0.19 -9.78 0.07
N LEU A 129 -0.04 -8.98 -0.98
CA LEU A 129 0.75 -9.36 -2.16
C LEU A 129 2.09 -8.63 -2.12
N ALA A 130 3.16 -9.40 -2.19
CA ALA A 130 4.54 -8.92 -2.14
C ALA A 130 5.30 -9.30 -3.41
N GLU A 131 6.37 -8.56 -3.71
CA GLU A 131 7.26 -8.88 -4.82
C GLU A 131 7.90 -10.27 -4.64
N PRO A 132 8.14 -11.04 -5.72
CA PRO A 132 8.64 -12.42 -5.62
C PRO A 132 9.97 -12.55 -4.89
N MET A 133 10.80 -11.50 -4.91
CA MET A 133 12.07 -11.48 -4.19
C MET A 133 11.92 -11.54 -2.66
N LEU A 134 10.71 -11.31 -2.15
CA LEU A 134 10.38 -11.39 -0.73
C LEU A 134 9.87 -12.78 -0.31
N SER A 135 9.89 -13.76 -1.21
CA SER A 135 9.43 -15.13 -0.92
C SER A 135 10.30 -15.91 0.06
N ASP A 136 11.61 -15.61 0.08
CA ASP A 136 12.60 -16.26 0.91
C ASP A 136 13.44 -15.21 1.64
N VAL A 137 12.82 -14.58 2.63
CA VAL A 137 13.45 -13.53 3.45
C VAL A 137 13.99 -14.12 4.74
N ALA A 138 15.21 -13.73 5.10
CA ALA A 138 15.79 -14.08 6.40
C ALA A 138 15.07 -13.29 7.51
N PRO A 139 14.61 -13.94 8.59
CA PRO A 139 14.05 -13.25 9.75
C PRO A 139 14.97 -12.16 10.29
N GLY A 140 14.37 -11.05 10.75
CA GLY A 140 15.09 -9.86 11.21
C GLY A 140 15.54 -8.91 10.09
N THR A 141 15.46 -9.32 8.82
CA THR A 141 15.75 -8.42 7.69
C THR A 141 14.72 -7.30 7.61
N SER A 142 15.19 -6.07 7.45
CA SER A 142 14.34 -4.88 7.37
C SER A 142 14.19 -4.39 5.94
N TYR A 143 12.97 -4.02 5.57
CA TYR A 143 12.61 -3.50 4.26
C TYR A 143 11.80 -2.21 4.41
N GLN A 144 11.91 -1.33 3.42
CA GLN A 144 10.93 -0.27 3.24
C GLN A 144 9.93 -0.74 2.18
N PHE A 145 8.69 -0.99 2.57
CA PHE A 145 7.61 -1.16 1.61
C PHE A 145 7.20 0.22 1.14
N LEU A 146 7.42 0.48 -0.16
CA LEU A 146 7.24 1.80 -0.74
C LEU A 146 5.84 2.32 -0.42
N ARG A 147 5.80 3.57 0.06
CA ARG A 147 4.58 4.28 0.48
C ARG A 147 3.83 3.71 1.70
N GLN A 148 4.14 2.49 2.13
CA GLN A 148 3.46 1.85 3.25
C GLN A 148 4.17 2.02 4.60
N GLY A 149 5.50 1.87 4.64
CA GLY A 149 6.23 1.90 5.91
C GLY A 149 7.55 1.12 5.89
N TYR A 150 8.13 0.98 7.07
CA TYR A 150 9.25 0.08 7.30
C TYR A 150 8.73 -1.20 7.96
N PHE A 151 9.21 -2.33 7.48
CA PHE A 151 8.78 -3.66 7.87
C PHE A 151 9.97 -4.54 8.19
N GLY A 152 9.86 -5.36 9.23
CA GLY A 152 10.81 -6.43 9.55
C GLY A 152 10.22 -7.79 9.22
N ALA A 153 11.01 -8.67 8.62
CA ALA A 153 10.65 -10.08 8.48
C ALA A 153 10.58 -10.74 9.87
N ASP A 154 9.43 -11.30 10.21
CA ASP A 154 9.18 -11.96 11.49
C ASP A 154 9.82 -13.36 11.53
N GLN A 155 10.06 -13.88 12.74
CA GLN A 155 10.58 -15.23 12.96
C GLN A 155 9.62 -16.33 12.49
N ASP A 156 8.33 -16.00 12.38
CA ASP A 156 7.30 -16.89 11.83
C ASP A 156 7.42 -17.07 10.30
N SER A 157 8.27 -16.29 9.63
CA SER A 157 8.50 -16.38 8.18
C SER A 157 9.01 -17.76 7.78
N ARG A 158 8.44 -18.31 6.71
CA ARG A 158 8.87 -19.58 6.11
C ARG A 158 9.07 -19.40 4.61
N ASN A 159 9.84 -20.29 3.99
CA ASN A 159 10.03 -20.28 2.54
C ASN A 159 8.67 -20.30 1.81
N GLY A 160 8.42 -19.27 1.00
CA GLY A 160 7.17 -19.07 0.26
C GLY A 160 5.99 -18.53 1.07
N LYS A 161 6.17 -18.29 2.38
CA LYS A 161 5.17 -17.73 3.29
C LYS A 161 5.83 -16.71 4.24
N PRO A 162 6.29 -15.57 3.70
CA PRO A 162 6.91 -14.54 4.52
C PRO A 162 5.88 -13.86 5.43
N VAL A 163 6.32 -13.47 6.62
CA VAL A 163 5.53 -12.73 7.60
C VAL A 163 6.25 -11.42 7.88
N PHE A 164 5.55 -10.30 7.77
CA PHE A 164 6.14 -8.97 7.97
C PHE A 164 5.43 -8.19 9.07
N ASN A 165 6.21 -7.64 10.00
CA ASN A 165 5.72 -6.72 11.01
C ASN A 165 6.00 -5.29 10.57
N ARG A 166 4.98 -4.42 10.57
CA ARG A 166 5.21 -2.99 10.35
C ARG A 166 5.91 -2.41 11.58
N THR A 167 7.18 -2.05 11.42
CA THR A 167 7.99 -1.41 12.45
C THR A 167 7.53 0.02 12.71
N VAL A 168 7.33 0.79 11.63
CA VAL A 168 6.86 2.18 11.72
C VAL A 168 6.26 2.62 10.39
N THR A 169 5.26 3.50 10.44
CA THR A 169 4.68 4.14 9.26
C THR A 169 5.62 5.17 8.66
N LEU A 170 5.43 5.48 7.37
CA LEU A 170 6.07 6.67 6.79
C LEU A 170 5.41 7.94 7.36
N LYS A 171 6.10 9.07 7.26
CA LYS A 171 5.56 10.36 7.65
C LYS A 171 4.40 10.73 6.72
N ASP A 172 3.16 10.52 7.18
CA ASP A 172 1.98 10.94 6.44
C ASP A 172 1.66 12.41 6.71
N SER A 173 1.81 13.22 5.66
CA SER A 173 1.43 14.65 5.69
C SER A 173 0.06 14.90 5.07
N TRP A 174 -0.53 13.90 4.40
CA TRP A 174 -1.78 14.00 3.63
C TRP A 174 -3.01 13.67 4.47
N ALA A 175 -2.95 12.65 5.35
CA ALA A 175 -4.02 12.38 6.32
C ALA A 175 -4.36 13.63 7.16
N LYS A 176 -3.32 14.41 7.53
CA LYS A 176 -3.46 15.70 8.24
C LYS A 176 -4.19 16.79 7.45
N ILE A 177 -4.27 16.67 6.12
CA ILE A 177 -4.97 17.62 5.24
C ILE A 177 -6.42 17.18 5.06
N GLN A 178 -6.70 15.87 4.96
CA GLN A 178 -8.08 15.36 4.91
C GLN A 178 -8.86 15.61 6.20
N ASP A 179 -8.22 15.48 7.37
CA ASP A 179 -8.87 15.81 8.67
C ASP A 179 -9.24 17.31 8.80
N LYS A 180 -8.75 18.17 7.88
CA LYS A 180 -8.98 19.61 7.89
C LYS A 180 -9.90 20.10 6.76
N ALA A 181 -10.33 19.22 5.86
CA ALA A 181 -11.19 19.55 4.72
C ALA A 181 -12.62 19.06 4.98
#